data_AF-A0A835VR10-F1
#
_entry.id   AF-A0A835VR10-F1
#
_cell.length_a   1.000
_cell.length_b   1.000
_cell.length_c   1.000
_cell.angle_alpha   90.00
_cell.angle_beta   90.00
_cell.angle_gamma   90.00
#
_symmetry.space_group_name_H-M   'P 1'
#
loop_
_entity.id
_entity.type
_entity.pdbx_description
1 polymer ?
#
loop_
_entity_poly.entity_id
_entity_poly.type
_entity_poly.pdbx_seq_one_letter_code
_entity_poly.pdbx_strand_id
1 'polypeptide(L)'
;VRAFPNTNVTTRNGCTPGVPSSYMIMCLELSVDADVDLVLTEYTLNDGHDSNLYSNTVVKGMERLLRRILALPKQPAVIMMHHMAHNMATYPPGHPKAYGGWRHFYESTEDAQGALAQYYDVQSLSQRTSLYRLAAQLQREGFLWENFFTDFHAGDLGHAAMADLVVYMVQQVALDLLLHPFGPEDSAVIAEGVPKQTMYTDNEPPYTTMCHVGDTFKNLTTSAEGWEYINEGRADKPKWGWVTTKPGSTLTLRLDTDRSAVSTSTDPVKVFFQHLRSYEHMGMAEFSCTSGCTCEPVTVDAHITMRVSQLYLAELKVSQSKACVVTVKVLDKSSSGGGNKFKLAGVMLAERPGVNTGLRGVSGHNEAFGLGVHTGDDTQVTISKAGRRGGWGAPDRRRRRAGSRLLRRT
;
A
#
# COMPACT_ATOMS: atom_id res chain seq x y z
N VAL A 1 -11.00 -17.85 -15.73
CA VAL A 1 -10.94 -18.90 -16.78
C VAL A 1 -11.99 -19.98 -16.60
N ARG A 2 -12.14 -20.62 -15.42
CA ARG A 2 -13.21 -21.63 -15.22
C ARG A 2 -14.62 -21.02 -15.30
N ALA A 3 -14.87 -19.94 -14.57
CA ALA A 3 -16.18 -19.26 -14.55
C ALA A 3 -16.43 -18.40 -15.80
N PHE A 4 -15.42 -17.67 -16.27
CA PHE A 4 -15.49 -16.82 -17.46
C PHE A 4 -14.52 -17.33 -18.54
N PRO A 5 -14.85 -18.42 -19.25
CA PRO A 5 -13.94 -19.03 -20.23
C PRO A 5 -13.77 -18.16 -21.48
N ASN A 6 -14.68 -17.23 -21.75
CA ASN A 6 -14.65 -16.37 -22.93
C ASN A 6 -14.03 -14.98 -22.69
N THR A 7 -13.58 -14.70 -21.47
CA THR A 7 -13.02 -13.41 -21.07
C THR A 7 -11.55 -13.54 -20.71
N ASN A 8 -10.74 -12.54 -21.07
CA ASN A 8 -9.37 -12.43 -20.56
C ASN A 8 -9.41 -11.69 -19.22
N VAL A 9 -8.89 -12.32 -18.16
CA VAL A 9 -8.86 -11.72 -16.82
C VAL A 9 -7.42 -11.41 -16.45
N THR A 10 -7.11 -10.14 -16.28
CA THR A 10 -5.83 -9.66 -15.74
C THR A 10 -6.00 -9.41 -14.25
N THR A 11 -5.02 -9.81 -13.44
CA THR A 11 -5.01 -9.47 -12.02
C THR A 11 -3.70 -8.79 -11.66
N ARG A 12 -3.78 -7.76 -10.81
CA ARG A 12 -2.63 -7.06 -10.27
C ARG A 12 -2.68 -7.16 -8.75
N ASN A 13 -1.56 -7.50 -8.13
CA ASN A 13 -1.41 -7.33 -6.70
C ASN A 13 -0.82 -5.93 -6.46
N GLY A 14 -1.69 -5.00 -6.09
CA GLY A 14 -1.34 -3.63 -5.71
C GLY A 14 -0.95 -3.45 -4.25
N CYS A 15 -0.90 -4.52 -3.46
CA CYS A 15 -0.68 -4.43 -2.02
C CYS A 15 0.78 -4.13 -1.70
N THR A 16 0.99 -3.32 -0.67
CA THR A 16 2.28 -3.14 -0.02
C THR A 16 2.20 -3.59 1.44
N PRO A 17 3.13 -4.44 1.90
CA PRO A 17 3.08 -4.98 3.25
C PRO A 17 3.17 -3.90 4.33
N GLY A 18 2.36 -4.04 5.38
CA GLY A 18 2.46 -3.25 6.60
C GLY A 18 2.17 -1.76 6.43
N VAL A 19 1.33 -1.39 5.46
CA VAL A 19 0.91 0.01 5.29
C VAL A 19 -0.59 0.16 5.51
N PRO A 20 -1.03 1.25 6.16
CA PRO A 20 -2.43 1.56 6.36
C PRO A 20 -3.08 2.13 5.08
N SER A 21 -4.40 2.25 5.10
CA SER A 21 -5.20 2.94 4.09
C SER A 21 -4.70 4.36 3.85
N SER A 22 -4.24 5.07 4.89
CA SER A 22 -3.66 6.42 4.77
C SER A 22 -2.42 6.50 3.88
N TYR A 23 -1.61 5.43 3.84
CA TYR A 23 -0.54 5.32 2.86
C TYR A 23 -1.09 5.17 1.45
N MET A 24 -2.07 4.27 1.29
CA MET A 24 -2.64 3.98 0.00
C MET A 24 -3.39 5.19 -0.59
N ILE A 25 -3.97 6.05 0.24
CA ILE A 25 -4.52 7.33 -0.22
C ILE A 25 -3.45 8.15 -0.93
N MET A 26 -2.19 8.15 -0.45
CA MET A 26 -1.13 8.93 -1.09
C MET A 26 -0.55 8.27 -2.34
N CYS A 27 -0.50 6.93 -2.35
CA CYS A 27 0.17 6.12 -3.36
C CYS A 27 -0.76 5.28 -4.23
N LEU A 28 -2.05 5.62 -4.30
CA LEU A 28 -3.07 4.82 -5.00
C LEU A 28 -2.66 4.52 -6.45
N GLU A 29 -2.12 5.51 -7.15
CA GLU A 29 -1.70 5.43 -8.55
C GLU A 29 -0.55 4.45 -8.80
N LEU A 30 0.18 4.06 -7.75
CA LEU A 30 1.22 3.03 -7.83
C LEU A 30 0.67 1.61 -7.63
N SER A 31 -0.56 1.52 -7.14
CA SER A 31 -1.14 0.28 -6.64
C SER A 31 -2.35 -0.16 -7.45
N VAL A 32 -3.11 0.80 -8.00
CA VAL A 32 -4.35 0.56 -8.73
C VAL A 32 -4.26 1.21 -10.09
N ASP A 33 -4.47 0.40 -11.13
CA ASP A 33 -4.52 0.87 -12.51
C ASP A 33 -5.75 1.77 -12.72
N ALA A 34 -5.61 2.85 -13.48
CA ALA A 34 -6.70 3.78 -13.74
C ALA A 34 -7.87 3.15 -14.55
N ASP A 35 -7.59 2.08 -15.28
CA ASP A 35 -8.56 1.35 -16.12
C ASP A 35 -9.05 0.03 -15.50
N VAL A 36 -8.79 -0.19 -14.20
CA VAL A 36 -9.23 -1.37 -13.47
C VAL A 36 -10.77 -1.50 -13.47
N ASP A 37 -11.28 -2.73 -13.56
CA ASP A 37 -12.72 -3.00 -13.55
C ASP A 37 -13.25 -3.42 -12.16
N LEU A 38 -12.39 -4.01 -11.31
CA LEU A 38 -12.72 -4.50 -9.97
C LEU A 38 -11.54 -4.33 -9.00
N VAL A 39 -11.80 -3.75 -7.83
CA VAL A 39 -10.81 -3.56 -6.76
C VAL A 39 -11.25 -4.27 -5.47
N LEU A 40 -10.36 -5.11 -4.93
CA LEU A 40 -10.48 -5.66 -3.59
C LEU A 40 -9.63 -4.80 -2.64
N THR A 41 -10.23 -4.29 -1.56
CA THR A 41 -9.51 -3.50 -0.55
C THR A 41 -9.50 -4.22 0.80
N GLU A 42 -8.36 -4.33 1.46
CA GLU A 42 -8.21 -4.88 2.82
C GLU A 42 -7.26 -4.00 3.61
N TYR A 43 -7.76 -3.39 4.68
CA TYR A 43 -6.98 -2.55 5.60
C TYR A 43 -7.39 -2.71 7.06
N THR A 44 -8.30 -3.63 7.37
CA THR A 44 -8.76 -3.86 8.74
C THR A 44 -7.62 -4.29 9.64
N LEU A 45 -6.67 -5.07 9.12
CA LEU A 45 -5.48 -5.47 9.86
C LEU A 45 -4.48 -4.31 10.04
N ASN A 46 -4.17 -3.58 8.97
CA ASN A 46 -3.09 -2.59 8.96
C ASN A 46 -3.48 -1.22 9.52
N ASP A 47 -4.77 -0.87 9.48
CA ASP A 47 -5.22 0.41 10.05
C ASP A 47 -5.31 0.37 11.58
N GLY A 48 -5.29 -0.83 12.18
CA GLY A 48 -5.37 -1.01 13.62
C GLY A 48 -6.79 -0.82 14.15
N HIS A 49 -6.92 -0.25 15.35
CA HIS A 49 -8.20 0.02 16.00
C HIS A 49 -8.23 1.42 16.63
N ASP A 50 -9.30 2.16 16.36
CA ASP A 50 -9.63 3.44 16.98
C ASP A 50 -10.98 3.27 17.65
N SER A 51 -11.01 3.43 18.98
CA SER A 51 -12.21 3.22 19.79
C SER A 51 -13.26 4.32 19.64
N ASN A 52 -12.93 5.42 18.95
CA ASN A 52 -13.89 6.48 18.65
C ASN A 52 -14.81 6.04 17.51
N LEU A 53 -16.12 6.26 17.63
CA LEU A 53 -17.06 5.97 16.55
C LEU A 53 -17.19 7.13 15.56
N TYR A 54 -17.45 8.35 16.06
CA TYR A 54 -17.76 9.52 15.23
C TYR A 54 -16.53 10.31 14.76
N SER A 55 -15.45 10.30 15.54
CA SER A 55 -14.17 10.93 15.22
C SER A 55 -13.11 9.93 14.80
N ASN A 56 -13.52 8.75 14.31
CA ASN A 56 -12.64 7.65 13.98
C ASN A 56 -11.65 8.04 12.86
N THR A 57 -10.38 8.17 13.21
CA THR A 57 -9.34 8.65 12.27
C THR A 57 -9.01 7.61 11.21
N VAL A 58 -9.10 6.33 11.56
CA VAL A 58 -8.88 5.19 10.66
C VAL A 58 -9.97 5.13 9.61
N VAL A 59 -11.24 5.16 10.02
CA VAL A 59 -12.37 5.02 9.10
C VAL A 59 -12.45 6.24 8.18
N LYS A 60 -12.12 7.43 8.67
CA LYS A 60 -11.97 8.62 7.82
C LYS A 60 -10.90 8.42 6.74
N GLY A 61 -9.77 7.79 7.07
CA GLY A 61 -8.75 7.41 6.08
C GLY A 61 -9.30 6.44 5.04
N MET A 62 -9.96 5.37 5.49
CA MET A 62 -10.57 4.38 4.59
C MET A 62 -11.64 4.99 3.68
N GLU A 63 -12.46 5.92 4.18
CA GLU A 63 -13.44 6.65 3.36
C GLU A 63 -12.77 7.39 2.20
N ARG A 64 -11.71 8.12 2.49
CA ARG A 64 -10.99 8.89 1.47
C ARG A 64 -10.37 7.97 0.43
N LEU A 65 -9.78 6.84 0.86
CA LEU A 65 -9.28 5.83 -0.06
C LEU A 65 -10.40 5.28 -0.96
N LEU A 66 -11.53 4.89 -0.36
CA LEU A 66 -12.67 4.33 -1.07
C LEU A 66 -13.20 5.32 -2.12
N ARG A 67 -13.38 6.59 -1.76
CA ARG A 67 -13.79 7.65 -2.70
C ARG A 67 -12.81 7.82 -3.85
N ARG A 68 -11.49 7.79 -3.61
CA ARG A 68 -10.50 7.87 -4.68
C ARG A 68 -10.60 6.69 -5.65
N ILE A 69 -10.85 5.48 -5.14
CA ILE A 69 -11.01 4.27 -5.96
C ILE A 69 -12.29 4.35 -6.80
N LEU A 70 -13.42 4.68 -6.18
CA LEU A 70 -14.71 4.80 -6.87
C LEU A 70 -14.71 5.92 -7.93
N ALA A 71 -13.88 6.96 -7.73
CA ALA A 71 -13.71 8.06 -8.66
C ALA A 71 -12.72 7.77 -9.81
N LEU A 72 -12.14 6.57 -9.89
CA LEU A 72 -11.28 6.21 -11.02
C LEU A 72 -12.05 6.27 -12.36
N PRO A 73 -11.37 6.52 -13.50
CA PRO A 73 -12.04 6.76 -14.79
C PRO A 73 -13.07 5.72 -15.21
N LYS A 74 -12.86 4.45 -14.86
CA LYS A 74 -13.77 3.34 -15.18
C LYS A 74 -14.87 3.07 -14.15
N GLN A 75 -14.88 3.80 -13.03
CA GLN A 75 -15.78 3.57 -11.90
C GLN A 75 -15.80 2.09 -11.50
N PRO A 76 -14.65 1.53 -11.06
CA PRO A 76 -14.53 0.11 -10.80
C PRO A 76 -15.52 -0.36 -9.74
N ALA A 77 -15.94 -1.61 -9.86
CA ALA A 77 -16.58 -2.29 -8.74
C ALA A 77 -15.59 -2.36 -7.57
N VAL A 78 -16.06 -2.17 -6.34
CA VAL A 78 -15.23 -2.25 -5.14
C VAL A 78 -15.81 -3.26 -4.16
N ILE A 79 -14.94 -4.11 -3.61
CA ILE A 79 -15.29 -5.02 -2.53
C ILE A 79 -14.33 -4.75 -1.37
N MET A 80 -14.91 -4.38 -0.23
CA MET A 80 -14.21 -4.29 1.03
C MET A 80 -14.06 -5.69 1.60
N MET A 81 -12.84 -6.21 1.64
CA MET A 81 -12.50 -7.46 2.30
C MET A 81 -11.95 -7.15 3.69
N HIS A 82 -12.47 -7.80 4.71
CA HIS A 82 -12.05 -7.61 6.09
C HIS A 82 -11.30 -8.84 6.60
N HIS A 83 -10.05 -8.63 6.98
CA HIS A 83 -9.22 -9.64 7.63
C HIS A 83 -9.60 -9.79 9.10
N MET A 84 -9.62 -11.02 9.60
CA MET A 84 -9.88 -11.26 11.03
C MET A 84 -8.70 -10.74 11.86
N ALA A 85 -8.95 -9.83 12.80
CA ALA A 85 -7.86 -9.22 13.57
C ALA A 85 -7.14 -10.26 14.44
N HIS A 86 -5.83 -10.05 14.63
CA HIS A 86 -5.03 -10.85 15.55
C HIS A 86 -5.67 -10.87 16.94
N ASN A 87 -5.57 -12.01 17.63
CA ASN A 87 -6.12 -12.27 18.95
C ASN A 87 -7.65 -12.40 19.08
N MET A 88 -8.40 -12.34 17.98
CA MET A 88 -9.84 -12.64 18.02
C MET A 88 -10.15 -14.14 18.13
N ALA A 89 -9.30 -14.99 17.55
CA ALA A 89 -9.19 -16.41 17.87
C ALA A 89 -7.72 -16.63 18.11
N THR A 90 -7.24 -16.49 19.35
CA THR A 90 -5.79 -16.61 19.61
C THR A 90 -5.37 -18.07 19.76
N TYR A 91 -4.06 -18.30 19.78
CA TYR A 91 -3.48 -19.60 20.11
C TYR A 91 -3.93 -20.06 21.51
N PRO A 92 -4.10 -21.36 21.75
CA PRO A 92 -4.49 -21.87 23.06
C PRO A 92 -3.47 -21.46 24.15
N PRO A 93 -3.90 -21.30 25.42
CA PRO A 93 -2.98 -21.02 26.53
C PRO A 93 -1.80 -22.01 26.57
N GLY A 94 -0.58 -21.49 26.68
CA GLY A 94 0.66 -22.29 26.71
C GLY A 94 1.31 -22.54 25.34
N HIS A 95 0.67 -22.14 24.23
CA HIS A 95 1.31 -22.21 22.92
C HIS A 95 2.44 -21.16 22.79
N PRO A 96 3.61 -21.47 22.18
CA PRO A 96 4.74 -20.53 22.08
C PRO A 96 4.44 -19.20 21.39
N LYS A 97 3.37 -19.15 20.59
CA LYS A 97 2.89 -17.95 19.89
C LYS A 97 1.65 -17.31 20.54
N ALA A 98 1.20 -17.79 21.70
CA ALA A 98 0.12 -17.14 22.44
C ALA A 98 0.65 -15.86 23.10
N TYR A 99 0.43 -14.70 22.47
CA TYR A 99 0.81 -13.39 23.01
C TYR A 99 -0.27 -12.33 22.72
N GLY A 100 -0.41 -11.32 23.60
CA GLY A 100 -1.25 -10.14 23.32
C GLY A 100 -2.73 -10.21 23.71
N GLY A 101 -3.11 -11.16 24.58
CA GLY A 101 -4.47 -11.24 25.15
C GLY A 101 -5.53 -11.75 24.17
N TRP A 102 -6.79 -11.73 24.60
CA TRP A 102 -7.95 -12.06 23.78
C TRP A 102 -8.65 -10.79 23.33
N ARG A 103 -9.12 -10.75 22.07
CA ARG A 103 -9.97 -9.68 21.55
C ARG A 103 -11.40 -10.15 21.35
N HIS A 104 -12.35 -9.32 21.77
CA HIS A 104 -13.77 -9.56 21.54
C HIS A 104 -14.12 -9.42 20.05
N PHE A 105 -15.27 -9.99 19.66
CA PHE A 105 -15.74 -9.94 18.27
C PHE A 105 -15.79 -8.53 17.70
N TYR A 106 -16.16 -7.52 18.49
CA TYR A 106 -16.33 -6.12 18.06
C TYR A 106 -15.03 -5.27 18.14
N GLU A 107 -13.89 -5.86 18.54
CA GLU A 107 -12.63 -5.11 18.75
C GLU A 107 -11.77 -5.06 17.49
N SER A 108 -12.40 -4.64 16.39
CA SER A 108 -11.76 -4.43 15.09
C SER A 108 -12.22 -3.12 14.45
N THR A 109 -11.58 -2.71 13.37
CA THR A 109 -12.05 -1.55 12.56
C THR A 109 -13.13 -1.93 11.57
N GLU A 110 -13.36 -3.23 11.33
CA GLU A 110 -14.43 -3.71 10.46
C GLU A 110 -15.79 -3.17 10.89
N ASP A 111 -16.06 -3.07 12.19
CA ASP A 111 -17.35 -2.60 12.71
C ASP A 111 -17.68 -1.17 12.28
N ALA A 112 -16.67 -0.30 12.23
CA ALA A 112 -16.84 1.08 11.82
C ALA A 112 -16.63 1.26 10.30
N GLN A 113 -15.75 0.48 9.68
CA GLN A 113 -15.58 0.45 8.21
C GLN A 113 -16.81 -0.10 7.49
N GLY A 114 -17.59 -0.99 8.13
CA GLY A 114 -18.84 -1.50 7.58
C GLY A 114 -19.92 -0.43 7.35
N ALA A 115 -19.86 0.69 8.07
CA ALA A 115 -20.73 1.84 7.81
C ALA A 115 -20.40 2.51 6.46
N LEU A 116 -19.12 2.50 6.04
CA LEU A 116 -18.73 3.00 4.72
C LEU A 116 -19.30 2.14 3.61
N ALA A 117 -19.32 0.81 3.80
CA ALA A 117 -19.90 -0.10 2.83
C ALA A 117 -21.38 0.21 2.56
N GLN A 118 -22.13 0.51 3.62
CA GLN A 118 -23.54 0.92 3.52
C GLN A 118 -23.71 2.30 2.88
N TYR A 119 -22.86 3.27 3.25
CA TYR A 119 -22.97 4.65 2.75
C TYR A 119 -22.62 4.77 1.27
N TYR A 120 -21.62 4.02 0.81
CA TYR A 120 -21.11 4.06 -0.57
C TYR A 120 -21.66 2.94 -1.46
N ASP A 121 -22.59 2.13 -0.93
CA ASP A 121 -23.18 0.98 -1.60
C ASP A 121 -22.14 0.01 -2.21
N VAL A 122 -21.10 -0.31 -1.42
CA VAL A 122 -20.05 -1.26 -1.81
C VAL A 122 -20.17 -2.57 -1.04
N GLN A 123 -19.81 -3.66 -1.70
CA GLN A 123 -19.88 -4.98 -1.08
C GLN A 123 -18.83 -5.14 0.02
N SER A 124 -19.20 -5.76 1.14
CA SER A 124 -18.31 -6.03 2.26
C SER A 124 -18.30 -7.53 2.58
N LEU A 125 -17.12 -8.12 2.66
CA LEU A 125 -16.89 -9.52 2.97
C LEU A 125 -16.03 -9.63 4.23
N SER A 126 -16.39 -10.54 5.14
CA SER A 126 -15.77 -10.62 6.45
C SER A 126 -15.21 -12.01 6.73
N GLN A 127 -13.87 -12.10 6.77
CA GLN A 127 -13.20 -13.30 7.25
C GLN A 127 -13.53 -13.54 8.73
N ARG A 128 -13.64 -12.46 9.52
CA ARG A 128 -14.04 -12.50 10.93
C ARG A 128 -15.40 -13.18 11.11
N THR A 129 -16.44 -12.76 10.41
CA THR A 129 -17.77 -13.38 10.52
C THR A 129 -17.77 -14.83 10.05
N SER A 130 -16.97 -15.17 9.03
CA SER A 130 -16.88 -16.54 8.52
C SER A 130 -16.18 -17.52 9.48
N LEU A 131 -15.20 -17.05 10.25
CA LEU A 131 -14.33 -17.91 11.06
C LEU A 131 -14.56 -17.80 12.56
N TYR A 132 -14.87 -16.61 13.09
CA TYR A 132 -14.84 -16.35 14.54
C TYR A 132 -15.66 -17.35 15.35
N ARG A 133 -16.91 -17.63 14.95
CA ARG A 133 -17.74 -18.60 15.69
C ARG A 133 -17.10 -19.99 15.71
N LEU A 134 -16.52 -20.44 14.60
CA LEU A 134 -15.93 -21.77 14.48
C LEU A 134 -14.58 -21.86 15.21
N ALA A 135 -13.75 -20.84 15.06
CA ALA A 135 -12.40 -20.77 15.61
C ALA A 135 -12.37 -20.39 17.10
N ALA A 136 -13.06 -19.32 17.46
CA ALA A 136 -13.01 -18.70 18.78
C ALA A 136 -14.03 -19.28 19.77
N GLN A 137 -15.28 -19.49 19.32
CA GLN A 137 -16.39 -19.87 20.21
C GLN A 137 -16.58 -21.38 20.31
N LEU A 138 -16.58 -22.08 19.18
CA LEU A 138 -16.78 -23.53 19.13
C LEU A 138 -15.48 -24.33 19.20
N GLN A 139 -14.34 -23.71 18.90
CA GLN A 139 -13.03 -24.36 18.78
C GLN A 139 -13.09 -25.64 17.95
N ARG A 140 -13.78 -25.57 16.81
CA ARG A 140 -14.05 -26.74 15.96
C ARG A 140 -12.75 -27.20 15.30
N GLU A 141 -12.46 -28.49 15.38
CA GLU A 141 -11.32 -29.10 14.68
C GLU A 141 -11.36 -28.78 13.18
N GLY A 142 -10.21 -28.38 12.64
CA GLY A 142 -10.07 -27.91 11.25
C GLY A 142 -10.46 -26.45 11.03
N PHE A 143 -10.95 -25.75 12.06
CA PHE A 143 -11.29 -24.32 12.05
C PHE A 143 -10.52 -23.52 13.11
N LEU A 144 -9.47 -24.09 13.70
CA LEU A 144 -8.66 -23.39 14.70
C LEU A 144 -7.81 -22.29 14.05
N TRP A 145 -7.35 -21.34 14.86
CA TRP A 145 -6.52 -20.21 14.38
C TRP A 145 -5.30 -20.70 13.60
N GLU A 146 -4.56 -21.67 14.13
CA GLU A 146 -3.37 -22.25 13.52
C GLU A 146 -3.65 -22.98 12.19
N ASN A 147 -4.91 -23.32 11.89
CA ASN A 147 -5.25 -23.88 10.59
C ASN A 147 -5.32 -22.80 9.51
N PHE A 148 -5.68 -21.57 9.87
CA PHE A 148 -5.90 -20.46 8.92
C PHE A 148 -4.77 -19.44 8.93
N PHE A 149 -3.98 -19.34 10.00
CA PHE A 149 -2.98 -18.30 10.22
C PHE A 149 -1.63 -18.87 10.64
N THR A 150 -0.54 -18.28 10.14
CA THR A 150 0.84 -18.64 10.56
C THR A 150 1.28 -17.86 11.79
N ASP A 151 0.83 -16.62 11.91
CA ASP A 151 1.04 -15.69 13.01
C ASP A 151 -0.21 -14.79 13.10
N PHE A 152 -0.17 -13.59 12.54
CA PHE A 152 -1.32 -12.75 12.24
C PHE A 152 -1.61 -12.67 10.73
N HIS A 153 -0.74 -13.23 9.88
CA HIS A 153 -0.94 -13.38 8.46
C HIS A 153 -1.68 -14.70 8.15
N ALA A 154 -2.63 -14.63 7.23
CA ALA A 154 -3.29 -15.80 6.67
C ALA A 154 -2.27 -16.76 6.03
N GLY A 155 -2.38 -18.05 6.36
CA GLY A 155 -1.74 -19.13 5.61
C GLY A 155 -2.56 -19.50 4.37
N ASP A 156 -2.19 -20.61 3.72
CA ASP A 156 -2.85 -21.05 2.48
C ASP A 156 -4.37 -21.26 2.65
N LEU A 157 -4.80 -21.87 3.76
CA LEU A 157 -6.22 -22.08 4.04
C LEU A 157 -6.95 -20.77 4.37
N GLY A 158 -6.28 -19.84 5.06
CA GLY A 158 -6.81 -18.50 5.31
C GLY A 158 -7.07 -17.72 4.03
N HIS A 159 -6.10 -17.73 3.12
CA HIS A 159 -6.25 -17.13 1.80
C HIS A 159 -7.31 -17.84 0.95
N ALA A 160 -7.38 -19.18 1.00
CA ALA A 160 -8.41 -19.94 0.31
C ALA A 160 -9.82 -19.57 0.80
N ALA A 161 -10.01 -19.42 2.11
CA ALA A 161 -11.30 -19.01 2.67
C ALA A 161 -11.69 -17.59 2.24
N MET A 162 -10.75 -16.64 2.22
CA MET A 162 -11.02 -15.29 1.70
C MET A 162 -11.38 -15.32 0.21
N ALA A 163 -10.70 -16.16 -0.57
CA ALA A 163 -11.02 -16.34 -1.99
C ALA A 163 -12.41 -16.97 -2.18
N ASP A 164 -12.78 -17.95 -1.36
CA ASP A 164 -14.11 -18.59 -1.40
C ASP A 164 -15.23 -17.60 -1.09
N LEU A 165 -15.03 -16.65 -0.15
CA LEU A 165 -15.99 -15.57 0.10
C LEU A 165 -16.21 -14.71 -1.15
N VAL A 166 -15.14 -14.33 -1.85
CA VAL A 166 -15.23 -13.54 -3.10
C VAL A 166 -15.90 -14.36 -4.20
N VAL A 167 -15.52 -15.63 -4.37
CA VAL A 167 -16.11 -16.51 -5.38
C VAL A 167 -17.61 -16.71 -5.13
N TYR A 168 -18.00 -16.95 -3.87
CA TYR A 168 -19.40 -17.08 -3.49
C TYR A 168 -20.18 -15.81 -3.84
N MET A 169 -19.68 -14.63 -3.48
CA MET A 169 -20.35 -13.37 -3.79
C MET A 169 -20.49 -13.16 -5.30
N VAL A 170 -19.44 -13.36 -6.09
CA VAL A 170 -19.49 -13.24 -7.55
C VAL A 170 -20.48 -14.24 -8.17
N GLN A 171 -20.58 -15.45 -7.61
CA GLN A 171 -21.58 -16.44 -8.03
C GLN A 171 -23.01 -15.99 -7.70
N GLN A 172 -23.24 -15.42 -6.51
CA GLN A 172 -24.55 -14.85 -6.16
C GLN A 172 -24.93 -13.72 -7.10
N VAL A 173 -24.04 -12.76 -7.34
CA VAL A 173 -24.28 -11.66 -8.31
C VAL A 173 -24.59 -12.19 -9.70
N ALA A 174 -23.89 -13.23 -10.16
CA ALA A 174 -24.16 -13.84 -11.45
C ALA A 174 -25.54 -14.50 -11.51
N LEU A 175 -25.99 -15.14 -10.43
CA LEU A 175 -27.33 -15.72 -10.33
C LEU A 175 -28.41 -14.64 -10.26
N ASP A 176 -28.17 -13.57 -9.48
CA ASP A 176 -29.08 -12.45 -9.36
C ASP A 176 -29.27 -11.75 -10.70
N LEU A 177 -28.20 -11.58 -11.50
CA LEU A 177 -28.30 -11.02 -12.85
C LEU A 177 -29.06 -11.91 -13.85
N LEU A 178 -29.24 -13.21 -13.57
CA LEU A 178 -30.11 -14.08 -14.37
C LEU A 178 -31.59 -13.88 -14.01
N LEU A 179 -31.88 -13.55 -12.75
CA LEU A 179 -33.24 -13.31 -12.24
C LEU A 179 -33.69 -11.86 -12.45
N HIS A 180 -32.75 -10.93 -12.31
CA HIS A 180 -32.89 -9.48 -12.40
C HIS A 180 -31.79 -8.94 -13.32
N PRO A 181 -31.96 -9.06 -14.65
CA PRO A 181 -30.97 -8.61 -15.60
C PRO A 181 -30.68 -7.12 -15.46
N PHE A 182 -29.41 -6.77 -15.60
CA PHE A 182 -28.95 -5.39 -15.63
C PHE A 182 -29.78 -4.55 -16.60
N GLY A 183 -30.29 -3.41 -16.13
CA GLY A 183 -31.25 -2.59 -16.84
C GLY A 183 -31.03 -1.08 -16.70
N PRO A 184 -32.02 -0.28 -17.11
CA PRO A 184 -31.97 1.17 -17.03
C PRO A 184 -31.81 1.70 -15.61
N GLU A 185 -32.38 1.01 -14.61
CA GLU A 185 -32.27 1.39 -13.19
C GLU A 185 -30.82 1.30 -12.71
N ASP A 186 -30.12 0.20 -12.99
CA ASP A 186 -28.70 0.06 -12.66
C ASP A 186 -27.83 1.10 -13.37
N SER A 187 -28.16 1.40 -14.64
CA SER A 187 -27.47 2.44 -15.41
C SER A 187 -27.67 3.83 -14.81
N ALA A 188 -28.85 4.10 -14.23
CA ALA A 188 -29.12 5.34 -13.54
C ALA A 188 -28.30 5.46 -12.25
N VAL A 189 -28.22 4.39 -11.45
CA VAL A 189 -27.38 4.34 -10.24
C VAL A 189 -25.90 4.58 -10.57
N ILE A 190 -25.37 3.95 -11.62
CA ILE A 190 -24.00 4.21 -12.08
C ILE A 190 -23.82 5.68 -12.50
N ALA A 191 -24.81 6.27 -13.16
CA ALA A 191 -24.75 7.66 -13.62
C ALA A 191 -24.78 8.68 -12.47
N GLU A 192 -25.27 8.31 -11.28
CA GLU A 192 -25.17 9.15 -10.07
C GLU A 192 -23.71 9.33 -9.63
N GLY A 193 -22.88 8.32 -9.86
CA GLY A 193 -21.47 8.31 -9.50
C GLY A 193 -21.23 8.28 -7.99
N VAL A 194 -20.04 8.72 -7.57
CA VAL A 194 -19.70 8.76 -6.14
C VAL A 194 -20.53 9.84 -5.44
N PRO A 195 -21.17 9.53 -4.28
CA PRO A 195 -21.90 10.52 -3.50
C PRO A 195 -21.08 11.80 -3.29
N LYS A 196 -21.68 12.96 -3.62
CA LYS A 196 -20.99 14.25 -3.54
C LYS A 196 -20.58 14.59 -2.10
N GLN A 197 -21.42 14.25 -1.14
CA GLN A 197 -21.11 14.42 0.28
C GLN A 197 -20.28 13.23 0.77
N THR A 198 -19.36 13.52 1.68
CA THR A 198 -18.69 12.51 2.49
C THR A 198 -19.59 12.11 3.65
N MET A 199 -19.47 10.86 4.12
CA MET A 199 -20.10 10.36 5.33
C MET A 199 -19.61 11.13 6.57
N TYR A 200 -18.31 11.46 6.62
CA TYR A 200 -17.76 12.32 7.66
C TYR A 200 -17.56 13.75 7.15
N THR A 201 -17.99 14.75 7.92
CA THR A 201 -17.76 16.17 7.61
C THR A 201 -16.28 16.48 7.36
N ASP A 202 -16.01 17.32 6.37
CA ASP A 202 -14.67 17.81 5.97
C ASP A 202 -13.66 16.71 5.61
N ASN A 203 -14.17 15.56 5.16
CA ASN A 203 -13.37 14.37 4.87
C ASN A 203 -13.14 14.12 3.37
N GLU A 204 -13.08 15.16 2.55
CA GLU A 204 -12.81 14.98 1.12
C GLU A 204 -11.41 14.40 0.86
N PRO A 205 -11.28 13.52 -0.14
CA PRO A 205 -10.00 12.97 -0.52
C PRO A 205 -9.16 14.01 -1.30
N PRO A 206 -7.84 13.82 -1.34
CA PRO A 206 -6.96 14.59 -2.22
C PRO A 206 -7.16 14.20 -3.69
N TYR A 207 -7.06 15.19 -4.57
CA TYR A 207 -7.18 15.01 -6.03
C TYR A 207 -5.81 14.98 -6.74
N THR A 208 -4.73 15.16 -6.00
CA THR A 208 -3.37 15.24 -6.53
C THR A 208 -2.58 13.98 -6.20
N THR A 209 -1.69 13.60 -7.13
CA THR A 209 -0.71 12.55 -6.87
C THR A 209 0.25 13.04 -5.78
N MET A 210 0.33 12.30 -4.69
CA MET A 210 1.19 12.65 -3.56
C MET A 210 2.43 11.78 -3.46
N CYS A 211 2.46 10.65 -4.16
CA CYS A 211 3.51 9.66 -4.09
C CYS A 211 4.26 9.60 -5.42
N HIS A 212 5.52 10.03 -5.39
CA HIS A 212 6.36 10.09 -6.57
C HIS A 212 7.50 9.09 -6.42
N VAL A 213 7.52 8.13 -7.32
CA VAL A 213 8.58 7.11 -7.48
C VAL A 213 8.92 6.95 -8.95
N GLY A 214 10.04 6.32 -9.26
CA GLY A 214 10.42 6.08 -10.66
C GLY A 214 10.56 7.40 -11.44
N ASP A 215 10.01 7.45 -12.65
CA ASP A 215 10.11 8.62 -13.52
C ASP A 215 9.42 9.86 -12.94
N THR A 216 8.31 9.70 -12.21
CA THR A 216 7.65 10.85 -11.57
C THR A 216 8.55 11.49 -10.51
N PHE A 217 9.30 10.69 -9.74
CA PHE A 217 10.30 11.20 -8.80
C PHE A 217 11.48 11.85 -9.51
N LYS A 218 11.97 11.22 -10.58
CA LYS A 218 13.06 11.77 -11.40
C LYS A 218 12.71 13.15 -11.94
N ASN A 219 11.48 13.33 -12.40
CA ASN A 219 10.99 14.60 -12.98
C ASN A 219 10.86 15.74 -11.96
N LEU A 220 10.82 15.45 -10.66
CA LEU A 220 10.85 16.48 -9.61
C LEU A 220 12.25 17.07 -9.39
N THR A 221 13.29 16.44 -9.95
CA THR A 221 14.68 16.82 -9.74
C THR A 221 15.05 18.01 -10.62
N THR A 222 15.48 19.10 -9.99
CA THR A 222 15.94 20.32 -10.69
C THR A 222 17.47 20.38 -10.80
N SER A 223 18.20 19.73 -9.90
CA SER A 223 19.65 19.56 -9.95
C SER A 223 20.08 18.27 -9.24
N ALA A 224 21.16 17.64 -9.70
CA ALA A 224 21.66 16.34 -9.23
C ALA A 224 23.20 16.28 -9.22
N GLU A 225 23.85 17.24 -8.58
CA GLU A 225 25.31 17.39 -8.59
C GLU A 225 26.01 16.23 -7.85
N GLY A 226 26.66 15.36 -8.63
CA GLY A 226 27.33 14.16 -8.14
C GLY A 226 26.38 13.04 -7.72
N TRP A 227 25.12 13.07 -8.16
CA TRP A 227 24.16 11.99 -8.03
C TRP A 227 23.91 11.33 -9.39
N GLU A 228 23.64 10.03 -9.38
CA GLU A 228 23.28 9.26 -10.57
C GLU A 228 21.93 8.58 -10.37
N TYR A 229 21.06 8.64 -11.39
CA TYR A 229 19.78 7.95 -11.36
C TYR A 229 19.93 6.54 -11.91
N ILE A 230 20.02 5.55 -11.01
CA ILE A 230 20.41 4.19 -11.37
C ILE A 230 19.41 3.15 -10.90
N ASN A 231 19.32 2.05 -11.66
CA ASN A 231 18.60 0.85 -11.27
C ASN A 231 19.56 -0.12 -10.58
N GLU A 232 19.51 -0.20 -9.25
CA GLU A 232 20.27 -1.20 -8.48
C GLU A 232 19.49 -2.50 -8.27
N GLY A 233 18.34 -2.63 -8.92
CA GLY A 233 17.50 -3.81 -8.92
C GLY A 233 17.86 -4.75 -10.06
N ARG A 234 17.00 -5.74 -10.26
CA ARG A 234 17.05 -6.61 -11.44
C ARG A 234 16.09 -6.08 -12.49
N ALA A 235 16.17 -6.59 -13.71
CA ALA A 235 15.22 -6.23 -14.76
C ALA A 235 13.76 -6.56 -14.38
N ASP A 236 13.53 -7.67 -13.66
CA ASP A 236 12.22 -8.13 -13.17
C ASP A 236 11.76 -7.48 -11.86
N LYS A 237 12.64 -6.70 -11.24
CA LYS A 237 12.38 -6.00 -9.98
C LYS A 237 13.28 -4.77 -9.91
N PRO A 238 13.03 -3.75 -10.76
CA PRO A 238 13.85 -2.56 -10.80
C PRO A 238 13.85 -1.87 -9.44
N LYS A 239 14.95 -1.21 -9.09
CA LYS A 239 15.07 -0.41 -7.86
C LYS A 239 15.71 0.91 -8.23
N TRP A 240 14.97 1.68 -9.02
CA TRP A 240 15.37 3.02 -9.45
C TRP A 240 15.49 3.97 -8.26
N GLY A 241 16.42 4.91 -8.37
CA GLY A 241 16.62 5.98 -7.40
C GLY A 241 17.87 6.79 -7.71
N TRP A 242 17.98 7.95 -7.09
CA TRP A 242 19.20 8.75 -7.08
C TRP A 242 20.17 8.16 -6.07
N VAL A 243 21.39 7.87 -6.51
CA VAL A 243 22.45 7.29 -5.68
C VAL A 243 23.71 8.14 -5.81
N THR A 244 24.42 8.30 -4.70
CA THR A 244 25.78 8.85 -4.69
C THR A 244 26.60 8.17 -3.60
N THR A 245 27.92 8.21 -3.75
CA THR A 245 28.90 7.81 -2.73
C THR A 245 29.86 8.93 -2.36
N LYS A 246 29.63 10.15 -2.87
CA LYS A 246 30.55 11.28 -2.73
C LYS A 246 30.02 12.29 -1.70
N PRO A 247 30.78 12.57 -0.62
CA PRO A 247 30.47 13.68 0.29
C PRO A 247 30.35 15.01 -0.43
N GLY A 248 29.42 15.85 0.02
CA GLY A 248 29.15 17.17 -0.54
C GLY A 248 28.24 17.17 -1.76
N SER A 249 27.91 16.00 -2.34
CA SER A 249 26.93 15.90 -3.43
C SER A 249 25.54 16.39 -3.01
N THR A 250 24.85 17.09 -3.92
CA THR A 250 23.57 17.75 -3.68
C THR A 250 22.51 17.31 -4.69
N LEU A 251 21.33 16.96 -4.20
CA LEU A 251 20.15 16.68 -5.02
C LEU A 251 19.09 17.72 -4.66
N THR A 252 18.57 18.43 -5.65
CA THR A 252 17.54 19.46 -5.44
C THR A 252 16.24 19.04 -6.10
N LEU A 253 15.15 19.10 -5.33
CA LEU A 253 13.81 18.68 -5.72
C LEU A 253 12.86 19.87 -5.61
N ARG A 254 11.96 20.02 -6.59
CA ARG A 254 10.85 20.97 -6.52
C ARG A 254 9.54 20.22 -6.27
N LEU A 255 8.86 20.56 -5.18
CA LEU A 255 7.67 19.89 -4.65
C LEU A 255 6.49 20.87 -4.54
N ASP A 256 5.27 20.37 -4.70
CA ASP A 256 4.04 21.11 -4.38
C ASP A 256 3.53 20.70 -2.99
N THR A 257 3.89 21.49 -1.97
CA THR A 257 3.47 21.29 -0.58
C THR A 257 2.20 22.05 -0.22
N ASP A 258 1.51 22.70 -1.18
CA ASP A 258 0.25 23.41 -0.94
C ASP A 258 -0.90 22.44 -0.68
N ARG A 259 -1.64 22.62 0.42
CA ARG A 259 -2.82 21.82 0.78
C ARG A 259 -4.08 22.64 0.99
N SER A 260 -4.07 23.88 0.48
CA SER A 260 -5.23 24.79 0.53
C SER A 260 -6.50 24.23 -0.13
N ALA A 261 -6.38 23.26 -1.04
CA ALA A 261 -7.52 22.60 -1.68
C ALA A 261 -8.28 21.61 -0.77
N VAL A 262 -7.65 21.09 0.28
CA VAL A 262 -8.21 20.06 1.18
C VAL A 262 -8.25 20.48 2.66
N SER A 263 -7.63 21.61 2.99
CA SER A 263 -7.60 22.15 4.34
C SER A 263 -7.40 23.67 4.33
N THR A 264 -8.04 24.36 5.27
CA THR A 264 -7.82 25.79 5.54
C THR A 264 -6.69 26.04 6.54
N SER A 265 -6.11 24.97 7.13
CA SER A 265 -5.00 25.10 8.07
C SER A 265 -3.75 25.60 7.36
N THR A 266 -3.02 26.49 8.03
CA THR A 266 -1.70 26.99 7.59
C THR A 266 -0.54 26.19 8.19
N ASP A 267 -0.84 25.09 8.90
CA ASP A 267 0.19 24.25 9.52
C ASP A 267 1.16 23.69 8.46
N PRO A 268 2.40 23.34 8.87
CA PRO A 268 3.33 22.63 7.99
C PRO A 268 2.78 21.29 7.51
N VAL A 269 3.16 20.91 6.30
CA VAL A 269 2.88 19.60 5.69
C VAL A 269 4.10 18.71 5.87
N LYS A 270 3.87 17.41 6.12
CA LYS A 270 4.96 16.43 6.17
C LYS A 270 5.32 15.97 4.76
N VAL A 271 6.61 15.94 4.48
CA VAL A 271 7.20 15.33 3.30
C VAL A 271 8.01 14.11 3.74
N PHE A 272 7.72 12.96 3.18
CA PHE A 272 8.38 11.69 3.49
C PHE A 272 9.28 11.29 2.33
N PHE A 273 10.59 11.29 2.54
CA PHE A 273 11.56 10.82 1.56
C PHE A 273 11.83 9.34 1.77
N GLN A 274 11.66 8.55 0.72
CA GLN A 274 12.00 7.13 0.71
C GLN A 274 13.50 7.00 0.48
N HIS A 275 14.24 6.53 1.49
CA HIS A 275 15.69 6.35 1.40
C HIS A 275 16.11 4.93 1.76
N LEU A 276 17.21 4.45 1.20
CA LEU A 276 17.77 3.15 1.56
C LEU A 276 18.48 3.24 2.90
N ARG A 277 18.24 2.28 3.80
CA ARG A 277 19.18 1.95 4.87
C ARG A 277 19.80 0.58 4.68
N SER A 278 21.04 0.43 5.09
CA SER A 278 21.81 -0.81 5.01
C SER A 278 22.85 -0.90 6.13
N TYR A 279 23.51 -2.05 6.27
CA TYR A 279 24.44 -2.35 7.36
C TYR A 279 25.90 -2.03 7.10
N GLU A 280 26.24 -1.58 5.90
CA GLU A 280 27.62 -1.26 5.53
C GLU A 280 27.64 -0.18 4.44
N HIS A 281 28.72 0.61 4.43
CA HIS A 281 29.03 1.60 3.40
C HIS A 281 28.04 2.79 3.26
N MET A 282 27.13 2.95 4.21
CA MET A 282 26.08 3.96 4.17
C MET A 282 26.55 5.30 4.75
N GLY A 283 26.20 6.40 4.09
CA GLY A 283 26.48 7.77 4.53
C GLY A 283 25.32 8.43 5.28
N MET A 284 25.55 9.65 5.72
CA MET A 284 24.52 10.54 6.25
C MET A 284 24.15 11.61 5.21
N ALA A 285 22.90 12.07 5.21
CA ALA A 285 22.48 13.22 4.40
C ALA A 285 21.62 14.20 5.19
N GLU A 286 21.77 15.49 4.89
CA GLU A 286 20.93 16.56 5.43
C GLU A 286 19.86 16.95 4.41
N PHE A 287 18.62 17.05 4.88
CA PHE A 287 17.45 17.50 4.14
C PHE A 287 17.10 18.90 4.62
N SER A 288 17.03 19.88 3.71
CA SER A 288 16.74 21.27 4.07
C SER A 288 15.96 22.00 2.96
N CYS A 289 15.21 23.02 3.34
CA CYS A 289 14.44 23.86 2.42
C CYS A 289 15.32 25.03 1.98
N THR A 290 15.43 25.22 0.67
CA THR A 290 16.32 26.24 0.09
C THR A 290 15.58 27.37 -0.61
N SER A 291 14.32 27.16 -1.03
CA SER A 291 13.50 28.21 -1.65
C SER A 291 12.00 27.88 -1.61
N GLY A 292 11.15 28.90 -1.64
CA GLY A 292 9.69 28.79 -1.73
C GLY A 292 8.97 28.27 -0.48
N CYS A 293 9.66 27.60 0.43
CA CYS A 293 9.15 27.03 1.67
C CYS A 293 10.23 27.09 2.77
N THR A 294 9.81 26.90 4.03
CA THR A 294 10.71 26.82 5.19
C THR A 294 10.57 25.46 5.88
N CYS A 295 11.67 24.97 6.43
CA CYS A 295 11.70 23.80 7.29
C CYS A 295 12.95 23.81 8.16
N GLU A 296 12.87 23.15 9.31
CA GLU A 296 14.05 22.81 10.10
C GLU A 296 14.84 21.70 9.39
N PRO A 297 16.16 21.85 9.18
CA PRO A 297 16.97 20.81 8.56
C PRO A 297 16.95 19.51 9.36
N VAL A 298 16.92 18.38 8.66
CA VAL A 298 16.92 17.05 9.25
C VAL A 298 18.10 16.25 8.72
N THR A 299 18.92 15.69 9.61
CA THR A 299 19.99 14.75 9.24
C THR A 299 19.49 13.31 9.34
N VAL A 300 19.72 12.54 8.29
CA VAL A 300 19.33 11.13 8.18
C VAL A 300 20.59 10.27 8.10
N ASP A 301 20.69 9.30 9.01
CA ASP A 301 21.73 8.27 8.96
C ASP A 301 21.21 7.03 8.23
N ALA A 302 21.79 6.75 7.07
CA ALA A 302 21.38 5.62 6.26
C ALA A 302 21.94 4.27 6.75
N HIS A 303 22.75 4.24 7.82
CA HIS A 303 23.27 3.01 8.39
C HIS A 303 22.32 2.39 9.43
N ILE A 304 22.19 1.05 9.42
CA ILE A 304 21.49 0.25 10.44
C ILE A 304 22.34 -0.95 10.86
N THR A 305 22.22 -1.41 12.10
CA THR A 305 23.02 -2.56 12.59
C THR A 305 22.48 -3.91 12.12
N MET A 306 21.19 -3.99 11.79
CA MET A 306 20.57 -5.21 11.28
C MET A 306 21.09 -5.52 9.87
N ARG A 307 21.48 -6.77 9.62
CA ARG A 307 22.00 -7.25 8.32
C ARG A 307 20.90 -7.39 7.25
N VAL A 308 20.23 -6.29 6.97
CA VAL A 308 19.20 -6.16 5.92
C VAL A 308 19.39 -4.82 5.22
N SER A 309 18.90 -4.73 3.99
CA SER A 309 18.81 -3.45 3.27
C SER A 309 17.36 -3.20 2.89
N GLN A 310 16.79 -2.10 3.36
CA GLN A 310 15.37 -1.79 3.17
C GLN A 310 15.15 -0.29 3.05
N LEU A 311 14.02 0.10 2.48
CA LEU A 311 13.62 1.50 2.41
C LEU A 311 13.08 1.96 3.77
N TYR A 312 13.34 3.21 4.08
CA TYR A 312 12.91 3.92 5.27
C TYR A 312 12.30 5.25 4.86
N LEU A 313 11.52 5.86 5.76
CA LEU A 313 10.98 7.20 5.55
C LEU A 313 11.74 8.22 6.40
N ALA A 314 12.29 9.22 5.73
CA ALA A 314 12.76 10.44 6.37
C ALA A 314 11.63 11.48 6.33
N GLU A 315 11.12 11.87 7.50
CA GLU A 315 10.12 12.94 7.65
C GLU A 315 10.80 14.31 7.67
N LEU A 316 10.28 15.24 6.86
CA LEU A 316 10.60 16.66 6.87
C LEU A 316 9.30 17.46 7.01
N LYS A 317 9.22 18.38 7.98
CA LYS A 317 8.05 19.27 8.15
C LYS A 317 8.31 20.55 7.38
N VAL A 318 7.45 20.86 6.42
CA VAL A 318 7.68 21.91 5.45
C VAL A 318 6.49 22.87 5.40
N SER A 319 6.74 24.17 5.34
CA SER A 319 5.68 25.14 5.11
C SER A 319 4.97 24.89 3.77
N GLN A 320 3.70 25.23 3.70
CA GLN A 320 2.91 25.06 2.47
C GLN A 320 3.39 26.01 1.38
N SER A 321 3.57 25.48 0.16
CA SER A 321 4.02 26.23 -1.02
C SER A 321 3.80 25.45 -2.30
N LYS A 322 3.33 26.13 -3.36
CA LYS A 322 3.18 25.54 -4.71
C LYS A 322 4.52 25.21 -5.39
N ALA A 323 5.62 25.72 -4.86
CA ALA A 323 6.96 25.57 -5.44
C ALA A 323 8.01 25.50 -4.34
N CYS A 324 7.88 24.52 -3.46
CA CYS A 324 8.85 24.25 -2.40
C CYS A 324 10.11 23.59 -2.98
N VAL A 325 11.28 24.15 -2.71
CA VAL A 325 12.56 23.60 -3.14
C VAL A 325 13.28 22.99 -1.94
N VAL A 326 13.49 21.68 -1.98
CA VAL A 326 14.20 20.91 -0.96
C VAL A 326 15.53 20.43 -1.53
N THR A 327 16.60 20.59 -0.76
CA THR A 327 17.93 20.08 -1.09
C THR A 327 18.30 18.94 -0.15
N VAL A 328 18.88 17.88 -0.71
CA VAL A 328 19.46 16.76 0.02
C VAL A 328 20.96 16.74 -0.23
N LYS A 329 21.74 16.97 0.83
CA LYS A 329 23.20 17.05 0.77
C LYS A 329 23.82 15.87 1.52
N VAL A 330 24.65 15.08 0.83
CA VAL A 330 25.41 14.01 1.50
C VAL A 330 26.53 14.63 2.33
N LEU A 331 26.59 14.25 3.60
CA LEU A 331 27.55 14.76 4.56
C LEU A 331 28.84 13.94 4.50
N ASP A 332 29.97 14.56 4.88
CA ASP A 332 31.24 13.87 5.10
C ASP A 332 31.25 13.19 6.47
N LYS A 333 30.22 12.39 6.74
CA LYS A 333 29.98 11.68 8.00
C LYS A 333 29.28 10.35 7.72
N SER A 334 29.70 9.31 8.42
CA SER A 334 29.11 7.97 8.35
C SER A 334 29.22 7.28 9.71
N SER A 335 28.19 6.53 10.11
CA SER A 335 28.25 5.63 11.27
C SER A 335 28.57 4.18 10.88
N SER A 336 28.74 3.88 9.59
CA SER A 336 28.95 2.52 9.07
C SER A 336 30.42 2.05 9.08
N GLY A 337 31.32 2.81 9.72
CA GLY A 337 32.76 2.50 9.75
C GLY A 337 33.52 2.82 8.46
N GLY A 338 32.86 3.47 7.48
CA GLY A 338 33.44 3.95 6.24
C GLY A 338 32.47 3.84 5.05
N GLY A 339 32.54 4.77 4.11
CA GLY A 339 31.63 4.86 2.95
C GLY A 339 30.54 5.91 3.13
N ASN A 340 30.12 6.52 2.01
CA ASN A 340 29.17 7.63 2.00
C ASN A 340 28.00 7.36 1.05
N LYS A 341 27.64 6.09 0.86
CA LYS A 341 26.53 5.74 -0.02
C LYS A 341 25.23 6.28 0.54
N PHE A 342 24.52 7.06 -0.25
CA PHE A 342 23.15 7.47 0.06
C PHE A 342 22.27 7.22 -1.17
N LYS A 343 21.05 6.74 -0.93
CA LYS A 343 20.06 6.51 -1.99
C LYS A 343 18.71 7.08 -1.61
N LEU A 344 18.13 7.82 -2.54
CA LEU A 344 16.74 8.26 -2.52
C LEU A 344 15.95 7.56 -3.63
N ALA A 345 14.87 6.89 -3.26
CA ALA A 345 14.03 6.12 -4.18
C ALA A 345 12.72 6.83 -4.57
N GLY A 346 12.27 7.78 -3.75
CA GLY A 346 11.00 8.46 -3.96
C GLY A 346 10.71 9.51 -2.90
N VAL A 347 9.60 10.22 -3.09
CA VAL A 347 9.07 11.20 -2.14
C VAL A 347 7.56 11.08 -2.06
N MET A 348 7.01 11.26 -0.86
CA MET A 348 5.59 11.28 -0.60
C MET A 348 5.23 12.52 0.17
N LEU A 349 4.10 13.12 -0.15
CA LEU A 349 3.62 14.29 0.55
C LEU A 349 2.37 13.94 1.33
N ALA A 350 2.29 14.38 2.58
CA ALA A 350 1.10 14.16 3.38
C ALA A 350 -0.13 14.77 2.70
N GLU A 351 -1.25 14.09 2.87
CA GLU A 351 -2.55 14.53 2.37
C GLU A 351 -2.96 15.88 2.96
N ARG A 352 -2.73 16.07 4.26
CA ARG A 352 -3.22 17.24 5.01
C ARG A 352 -2.08 17.87 5.82
N PRO A 353 -2.15 19.19 6.08
CA PRO A 353 -1.21 19.86 6.97
C PRO A 353 -1.42 19.40 8.42
N GLY A 354 -0.40 19.60 9.25
CA GLY A 354 -0.42 19.31 10.68
C GLY A 354 0.23 18.00 11.10
N VAL A 355 0.00 17.63 12.37
CA VAL A 355 0.79 16.59 13.05
C VAL A 355 0.31 15.17 12.71
N ASN A 356 -0.96 15.01 12.31
CA ASN A 356 -1.58 13.70 12.16
C ASN A 356 -1.83 13.37 10.68
N THR A 357 -0.89 12.65 10.07
CA THR A 357 -0.94 12.28 8.65
C THR A 357 -1.54 10.90 8.41
N GLY A 358 -2.15 10.30 9.43
CA GLY A 358 -2.74 8.96 9.35
C GLY A 358 -1.72 7.82 9.21
N LEU A 359 -0.45 8.10 8.94
CA LEU A 359 0.64 7.12 8.87
C LEU A 359 1.18 6.72 10.27
N ARG A 360 0.37 6.86 11.32
CA ARG A 360 0.79 6.59 12.69
C ARG A 360 1.22 5.12 12.82
N GLY A 361 2.46 4.86 13.24
CA GLY A 361 3.02 3.51 13.36
C GLY A 361 3.75 2.97 12.11
N VAL A 362 3.71 3.71 10.99
CA VAL A 362 4.47 3.40 9.77
C VAL A 362 5.31 4.61 9.30
N SER A 363 5.00 5.81 9.81
CA SER A 363 5.81 7.02 9.66
C SER A 363 6.25 7.56 11.02
N GLY A 364 7.46 7.19 11.41
CA GLY A 364 8.32 7.98 12.26
C GLY A 364 9.58 8.34 11.49
N HIS A 365 10.24 9.41 11.89
CA HIS A 365 11.55 9.76 11.35
C HIS A 365 12.50 8.55 11.52
N ASN A 366 13.02 8.02 10.41
CA ASN A 366 13.86 6.82 10.36
C ASN A 366 13.19 5.52 10.82
N GLU A 367 11.87 5.38 10.66
CA GLU A 367 11.17 4.10 10.82
C GLU A 367 11.26 3.22 9.57
N ALA A 368 11.34 1.90 9.78
CA ALA A 368 11.42 0.92 8.71
C ALA A 368 10.15 0.96 7.87
N PHE A 369 10.31 0.98 6.54
CA PHE A 369 9.19 1.12 5.64
C PHE A 369 9.08 -0.04 4.64
N GLY A 370 7.91 -0.67 4.61
CA GLY A 370 7.62 -1.94 3.93
C GLY A 370 7.61 -1.92 2.38
N LEU A 371 8.36 -1.02 1.72
CA LEU A 371 8.46 -0.95 0.24
C LEU A 371 9.24 -2.10 -0.41
N GLY A 372 9.31 -3.28 0.21
CA GLY A 372 9.92 -4.45 -0.40
C GLY A 372 9.27 -4.88 -1.73
N VAL A 373 8.10 -4.33 -2.09
CA VAL A 373 7.20 -4.90 -3.11
C VAL A 373 6.75 -3.93 -4.21
N HIS A 374 6.87 -2.60 -4.05
CA HIS A 374 6.27 -1.62 -4.99
C HIS A 374 7.12 -1.26 -6.22
N THR A 375 7.76 -2.23 -6.86
CA THR A 375 8.68 -1.88 -7.97
C THR A 375 8.50 -2.66 -9.26
N GLY A 376 7.31 -3.15 -9.58
CA GLY A 376 7.10 -3.56 -10.97
C GLY A 376 5.70 -4.02 -11.32
N ASP A 377 5.34 -3.71 -12.56
CA ASP A 377 4.22 -4.29 -13.31
C ASP A 377 4.34 -5.83 -13.43
N ASP A 378 5.49 -6.42 -13.12
CA ASP A 378 5.75 -7.87 -13.24
C ASP A 378 5.13 -8.74 -12.12
N THR A 379 4.60 -8.14 -11.04
CA THR A 379 3.69 -8.86 -10.12
C THR A 379 2.28 -9.00 -10.67
N GLN A 380 1.97 -8.32 -11.78
CA GLN A 380 0.70 -8.50 -12.48
C GLN A 380 0.65 -9.93 -13.02
N VAL A 381 -0.30 -10.70 -12.51
CA VAL A 381 -0.59 -12.03 -13.01
C VAL A 381 -1.68 -11.87 -14.05
N THR A 382 -1.29 -11.92 -15.31
CA THR A 382 -2.27 -12.02 -16.40
C THR A 382 -2.70 -13.48 -16.52
N ILE A 383 -3.99 -13.78 -16.27
CA ILE A 383 -4.55 -15.11 -16.50
C ILE A 383 -5.46 -15.07 -17.73
N SER A 384 -4.88 -15.40 -18.88
CA SER A 384 -5.59 -15.42 -20.17
C SER A 384 -5.83 -16.84 -20.68
N LYS A 385 -6.59 -16.98 -21.77
CA LYS A 385 -6.66 -18.22 -22.56
C LYS A 385 -5.27 -18.71 -23.00
N ALA A 386 -4.32 -17.79 -23.23
CA ALA A 386 -2.96 -18.12 -23.61
C ALA A 386 -2.07 -18.60 -22.45
N GLY A 387 -2.67 -18.79 -21.27
CA GLY A 387 -2.02 -19.19 -20.02
C GLY A 387 -1.77 -18.02 -19.08
N ARG A 388 -1.22 -18.37 -17.92
CA ARG A 388 -0.73 -17.43 -16.91
C ARG A 388 0.57 -16.77 -17.41
N ARG A 389 0.66 -15.44 -17.34
CA ARG A 389 1.88 -14.65 -17.55
C ARG A 389 2.10 -13.77 -16.32
N GLY A 390 3.35 -13.58 -15.91
CA GLY A 390 3.70 -12.76 -14.73
C GLY A 390 3.43 -13.44 -13.38
N GLY A 391 3.93 -12.78 -12.32
CA GLY A 391 3.94 -13.27 -10.95
C GLY A 391 4.98 -14.36 -10.63
N TRP A 392 5.20 -14.57 -9.33
CA TRP A 392 6.14 -15.58 -8.83
C TRP A 392 5.80 -16.98 -9.37
N GLY A 393 6.76 -17.60 -10.06
CA GLY A 393 6.67 -18.97 -10.58
C GLY A 393 6.07 -19.13 -11.98
N ALA A 394 5.75 -18.06 -12.71
CA ALA A 394 5.34 -18.21 -14.12
C ALA A 394 6.51 -18.77 -14.96
N PRO A 395 6.29 -19.84 -15.75
CA PRO A 395 7.35 -20.42 -16.55
C PRO A 395 7.81 -19.43 -17.62
N ASP A 396 9.02 -18.89 -17.45
CA ASP A 396 9.68 -18.07 -18.45
C ASP A 396 9.78 -18.86 -19.75
N ARG A 397 9.05 -18.39 -20.78
CA ARG A 397 9.04 -19.03 -22.11
C ARG A 397 10.44 -19.11 -22.73
N ARG A 398 11.44 -18.34 -22.22
CA ARG A 398 12.82 -18.41 -22.69
C ARG A 398 13.56 -19.69 -22.30
N ARG A 399 13.10 -20.45 -21.29
CA ARG A 399 13.76 -21.72 -20.90
C ARG A 399 13.34 -22.96 -21.69
N ARG A 400 12.36 -22.88 -22.61
CA ARG A 400 11.89 -24.05 -23.39
C ARG A 400 12.65 -24.33 -24.70
N ARG A 401 13.72 -23.59 -25.04
CA ARG A 401 14.50 -23.84 -26.26
C ARG A 401 15.88 -24.49 -26.07
N ALA A 402 16.29 -24.80 -24.86
CA ALA A 402 17.54 -25.53 -24.61
C ALA A 402 17.24 -26.79 -23.78
N GLY A 403 17.15 -27.95 -24.43
CA GLY A 403 17.12 -29.25 -23.73
C GLY A 403 16.02 -30.22 -24.17
N SER A 404 15.97 -30.58 -25.46
CA SER A 404 15.38 -31.86 -25.88
C SER A 404 16.16 -32.45 -27.05
N ARG A 405 17.43 -32.75 -26.80
CA ARG A 405 18.20 -33.78 -27.52
C ARG A 405 19.04 -34.53 -26.50
N LEU A 406 19.15 -35.85 -26.70
CA LEU A 406 19.62 -36.91 -25.77
C LEU A 406 18.53 -37.35 -24.79
N LEU A 407 18.06 -38.60 -24.75
CA LEU A 407 18.68 -39.89 -25.08
C LEU A 407 17.74 -40.81 -25.89
N ARG A 408 18.27 -41.37 -26.98
CA ARG A 408 17.90 -42.68 -27.53
C ARG A 408 19.18 -43.53 -27.52
N ARG A 409 19.03 -44.82 -27.21
CA ARG A 409 20.06 -45.87 -26.96
C ARG A 409 20.59 -45.84 -25.52
N THR A 410 20.63 -46.94 -24.79
CA THR A 410 20.64 -48.38 -25.15
C THR A 410 19.52 -49.15 -24.47
#